data_AF-A0A4P6WVE6-F1
#
_entry.id   AF-A0A4P6WVE6-F1
#
_cell.length_a   1.000
_cell.length_b   1.000
_cell.length_c   1.000
_cell.angle_alpha   90.00
_cell.angle_beta   90.00
_cell.angle_gamma   90.00
#
_symmetry.space_group_name_H-M   'P 1'
#
loop_
_entity.id
_entity.type
_entity.pdbx_description
1 polymer ?
#
loop_
_entity_poly.entity_id
_entity_poly.type
_entity_poly.pdbx_seq_one_letter_code
_entity_poly.pdbx_strand_id
1 'polypeptide(L)'
;MFTVSASTLRRVLWLDAASCLGMGLSHLALSEPLSGWTGIPATWLQVAALVVFGAASLAAWLASRAEPPAGGVKLLAVGNFAWVAASLWLAFGAGLSLTALGLGWVLAQALMVLVLAELEWAGARRAQGLAMA
;
A
#
# COMPACT_ATOMS: atom_id res chain seq x y z
N MET A 1 6.91 14.21 -14.10
CA MET A 1 7.45 12.88 -13.70
C MET A 1 8.36 13.12 -12.50
N PHE A 2 8.01 12.64 -11.31
CA PHE A 2 8.76 12.93 -10.09
C PHE A 2 10.16 12.29 -10.13
N THR A 3 11.19 13.04 -9.71
CA THR A 3 12.55 12.52 -9.52
C THR A 3 12.77 12.24 -8.04
N VAL A 4 12.96 10.97 -7.66
CA VAL A 4 13.13 10.55 -6.26
C VAL A 4 14.61 10.21 -6.01
N SER A 5 15.24 10.84 -5.03
CA SER A 5 16.60 10.50 -4.59
C SER A 5 16.59 9.21 -3.76
N ALA A 6 17.76 8.57 -3.58
CA ALA A 6 17.86 7.34 -2.77
C ALA A 6 17.42 7.57 -1.31
N SER A 7 17.77 8.71 -0.72
CA SER A 7 17.35 9.06 0.65
C SER A 7 15.84 9.31 0.76
N THR A 8 15.24 9.95 -0.24
CA THR A 8 13.78 10.13 -0.30
C THR A 8 13.06 8.81 -0.52
N LEU A 9 13.56 7.94 -1.41
CA LEU A 9 12.99 6.60 -1.63
C LEU A 9 12.95 5.80 -0.33
N ARG A 10 14.03 5.82 0.44
CA ARG A 10 14.07 5.12 1.73
C ARG A 10 13.04 5.64 2.74
N ARG A 11 12.77 6.95 2.75
CA ARG A 11 11.71 7.55 3.59
C ARG A 11 10.33 7.12 3.12
N VAL A 12 10.10 7.06 1.80
CA VAL A 12 8.85 6.56 1.21
C VAL A 12 8.62 5.11 1.62
N LEU A 13 9.63 4.25 1.52
CA LEU A 13 9.52 2.84 1.91
C LEU A 13 9.24 2.66 3.41
N TRP A 14 9.84 3.47 4.29
CA TRP A 14 9.49 3.47 5.72
C TRP A 14 8.07 3.97 5.99
N LEU A 15 7.63 4.99 5.26
CA LEU A 15 6.27 5.51 5.37
C LEU A 15 5.24 4.48 4.91
N ASP A 16 5.51 3.77 3.81
CA ASP A 16 4.66 2.68 3.33
C ASP A 16 4.62 1.54 4.35
N ALA A 17 5.78 1.10 4.86
CA ALA A 17 5.86 0.07 5.88
C ALA A 17 5.02 0.40 7.13
N ALA A 18 5.14 1.63 7.63
CA ALA A 18 4.37 2.10 8.79
C ALA A 18 2.87 2.20 8.49
N SER A 19 2.51 2.67 7.28
CA SER A 19 1.12 2.80 6.85
C SER A 19 0.45 1.44 6.70
N CYS A 20 1.11 0.50 6.02
CA CYS A 20 0.66 -0.88 5.88
C CYS A 20 0.54 -1.60 7.23
N LEU A 21 1.52 -1.42 8.13
CA LEU A 21 1.45 -1.98 9.48
C LEU A 21 0.26 -1.41 10.27
N GLY A 22 0.08 -0.09 10.28
CA GLY A 22 -1.04 0.56 10.97
C GLY A 22 -2.39 0.14 10.41
N MET A 23 -2.53 0.06 9.09
CA MET A 23 -3.74 -0.41 8.42
C MET A 23 -4.01 -1.89 8.74
N GLY A 24 -3.00 -2.75 8.65
CA GLY A 24 -3.13 -4.17 8.95
C GLY A 24 -3.52 -4.44 10.41
N LEU A 25 -2.90 -3.73 11.36
CA LEU A 25 -3.27 -3.83 12.77
C LEU A 25 -4.69 -3.34 13.01
N SER A 26 -5.11 -2.23 12.38
CA SER A 26 -6.47 -1.72 12.48
C SER A 26 -7.48 -2.72 11.94
N HIS A 27 -7.22 -3.25 10.73
CA HIS A 27 -8.09 -4.23 10.08
C HIS A 27 -8.19 -5.53 10.88
N LEU A 28 -7.10 -6.01 11.50
CA LEU A 28 -7.12 -7.25 12.28
C LEU A 28 -7.78 -7.04 13.65
N ALA A 29 -7.29 -6.07 14.44
CA ALA A 29 -7.71 -5.85 15.82
C ALA A 29 -9.13 -5.26 15.94
N LEU A 30 -9.57 -4.50 14.94
CA LEU A 30 -10.87 -3.82 14.93
C LEU A 30 -11.79 -4.33 13.82
N SER A 31 -11.58 -5.57 13.34
CA SER A 31 -12.33 -6.17 12.23
C SER A 31 -13.86 -6.00 12.38
N GLU A 32 -14.39 -6.38 13.54
CA GLU A 32 -15.83 -6.37 13.83
C GLU A 32 -16.41 -4.93 13.91
N PRO A 33 -15.84 -4.01 14.73
CA PRO A 33 -16.26 -2.60 14.71
C PRO A 33 -16.17 -1.95 13.33
N LEU A 34 -15.05 -2.16 12.62
CA LEU A 34 -14.86 -1.61 11.28
C LEU A 34 -15.87 -2.19 10.29
N SER A 35 -16.20 -3.47 10.39
CA SER A 35 -17.24 -4.09 9.57
C SER A 35 -18.58 -3.40 9.77
N GLY A 36 -18.97 -3.15 11.02
CA GLY A 36 -20.20 -2.41 11.33
C GLY A 36 -20.19 -0.97 10.82
N TRP A 37 -19.05 -0.27 10.90
CA TRP A 37 -18.94 1.13 10.45
C TRP A 37 -18.84 1.28 8.95
N THR A 38 -18.19 0.36 8.25
CA THR A 38 -17.84 0.48 6.83
C THR A 38 -18.76 -0.30 5.91
N GLY A 39 -19.42 -1.35 6.42
CA GLY A 39 -20.16 -2.32 5.60
C GLY A 39 -19.26 -3.34 4.89
N ILE A 40 -17.96 -3.35 5.15
CA ILE A 40 -17.02 -4.35 4.62
C ILE A 40 -17.04 -5.57 5.54
N PRO A 41 -17.23 -6.81 5.03
CA PRO A 41 -17.22 -7.99 5.88
C PRO A 41 -15.93 -8.12 6.71
N ALA A 42 -16.05 -8.44 8.00
CA ALA A 42 -14.90 -8.60 8.90
C ALA A 42 -13.84 -9.57 8.37
N THR A 43 -14.26 -10.67 7.71
CA THR A 43 -13.34 -11.64 7.09
C THR A 43 -12.53 -11.03 5.95
N TRP A 44 -13.10 -10.10 5.18
CA TRP A 44 -12.39 -9.40 4.11
C TRP A 44 -11.35 -8.44 4.69
N LEU A 45 -11.67 -7.75 5.80
CA LEU A 45 -10.72 -6.90 6.53
C LEU A 45 -9.54 -7.73 7.06
N GLN A 46 -9.80 -8.92 7.61
CA GLN A 46 -8.74 -9.81 8.11
C GLN A 46 -7.83 -10.31 6.98
N VAL A 47 -8.41 -10.74 5.85
CA VAL A 47 -7.61 -11.14 4.67
C VAL A 47 -6.79 -9.97 4.15
N ALA A 48 -7.40 -8.78 4.06
CA ALA A 48 -6.71 -7.54 3.72
C ALA A 48 -5.53 -7.26 4.67
N ALA A 49 -5.71 -7.47 5.98
CA ALA A 49 -4.65 -7.31 6.98
C ALA A 49 -3.43 -8.20 6.68
N LEU A 50 -3.65 -9.46 6.33
CA LEU A 50 -2.56 -10.39 6.01
C LEU A 50 -1.77 -9.95 4.78
N VAL A 51 -2.47 -9.49 3.74
CA VAL A 51 -1.83 -8.97 2.52
C VAL A 51 -0.97 -7.75 2.84
N VAL A 52 -1.48 -6.79 3.61
CA VAL A 52 -0.74 -5.56 3.92
C VAL A 52 0.38 -5.79 4.93
N PHE A 53 0.31 -6.82 5.78
CA PHE A 53 1.48 -7.22 6.59
C PHE A 53 2.60 -7.79 5.72
N GLY A 54 2.27 -8.52 4.66
CA GLY A 54 3.24 -8.94 3.65
C GLY A 54 3.91 -7.74 2.98
N ALA A 55 3.11 -6.76 2.54
CA ALA A 55 3.61 -5.51 1.95
C ALA A 55 4.47 -4.71 2.96
N ALA A 56 4.02 -4.56 4.21
CA ALA A 56 4.76 -3.88 5.27
C ALA A 56 6.13 -4.53 5.52
N SER A 57 6.18 -5.86 5.52
CA SER A 57 7.42 -6.62 5.71
C SER A 57 8.40 -6.42 4.57
N LEU A 58 7.90 -6.44 3.32
CA LEU A 58 8.70 -6.16 2.13
C LEU A 58 9.21 -4.71 2.14
N ALA A 59 8.33 -3.75 2.40
CA ALA A 59 8.67 -2.33 2.47
C ALA A 59 9.71 -2.04 3.55
N ALA A 60 9.55 -2.59 4.77
CA ALA A 60 10.52 -2.44 5.85
C ALA A 60 11.88 -3.06 5.49
N TRP A 61 11.87 -4.25 4.88
CA TRP A 61 13.10 -4.91 4.43
C TRP A 61 13.82 -4.12 3.33
N LEU A 62 13.09 -3.52 2.39
CA LEU A 62 13.66 -2.62 1.37
C LEU A 62 14.21 -1.35 2.02
N ALA A 63 13.46 -0.75 2.95
CA ALA A 63 13.84 0.47 3.65
C ALA A 63 15.07 0.31 4.54
N SER A 64 15.35 -0.91 5.01
CA SER A 64 16.53 -1.22 5.83
C SER A 64 17.82 -1.35 5.02
N ARG A 65 17.75 -1.34 3.68
CA ARG A 65 18.94 -1.43 2.81
C ARG A 65 19.51 -0.04 2.54
N ALA A 66 20.84 0.06 2.54
CA ALA A 66 21.54 1.27 2.10
C ALA A 66 21.19 1.59 0.64
N GLU A 67 21.16 0.55 -0.20
CA GLU A 67 20.73 0.59 -1.59
C GLU A 67 19.62 -0.45 -1.80
N PRO A 68 18.34 -0.01 -1.82
CA PRO A 68 17.23 -0.93 -2.04
C PRO A 68 17.29 -1.55 -3.45
N PRO A 69 17.15 -2.87 -3.60
CA PRO A 69 17.18 -3.51 -4.91
C PRO A 69 15.99 -3.06 -5.76
N ALA A 70 16.27 -2.52 -6.95
CA ALA A 70 15.25 -1.93 -7.81
C ALA A 70 14.12 -2.90 -8.19
N GLY A 71 14.43 -4.20 -8.35
CA GLY A 71 13.43 -5.23 -8.61
C GLY A 71 12.43 -5.37 -7.46
N GLY A 72 12.89 -5.31 -6.21
CA GLY A 72 12.02 -5.39 -5.04
C GLY A 72 11.14 -4.15 -4.88
N VAL A 73 11.70 -2.95 -5.11
CA VAL A 73 10.92 -1.70 -5.10
C VAL A 73 9.86 -1.70 -6.20
N LYS A 74 10.16 -2.22 -7.41
CA LYS A 74 9.16 -2.39 -8.46
C LYS A 74 8.06 -3.37 -8.08
N LEU A 75 8.43 -4.50 -7.47
CA LEU A 75 7.46 -5.49 -7.02
C LEU A 75 6.47 -4.88 -6.01
N LEU A 76 6.99 -4.13 -5.03
CA LEU A 76 6.17 -3.42 -4.05
C LEU A 76 5.24 -2.40 -4.73
N ALA A 77 5.78 -1.56 -5.62
CA ALA A 77 4.97 -0.57 -6.34
C ALA A 77 3.84 -1.21 -7.18
N VAL A 78 4.13 -2.31 -7.88
CA VAL A 78 3.10 -3.06 -8.63
C VAL A 78 2.06 -3.66 -7.70
N GLY A 79 2.48 -4.19 -6.55
CA GLY A 79 1.55 -4.64 -5.50
C GLY A 79 0.65 -3.51 -4.99
N ASN A 80 1.21 -2.33 -4.76
CA ASN A 80 0.46 -1.15 -4.34
C ASN A 80 -0.52 -0.69 -5.44
N PHE A 81 -0.15 -0.70 -6.72
CA PHE A 81 -1.11 -0.44 -7.81
C PHE A 81 -2.23 -1.49 -7.88
N ALA A 82 -1.91 -2.77 -7.66
CA ALA A 82 -2.91 -3.83 -7.60
C ALA A 82 -3.87 -3.63 -6.41
N TRP A 83 -3.35 -3.17 -5.27
CA TRP A 83 -4.16 -2.81 -4.11
C TRP A 83 -5.12 -1.65 -4.40
N VAL A 84 -4.66 -0.61 -5.10
CA VAL A 84 -5.52 0.49 -5.56
C VAL A 84 -6.64 -0.03 -6.47
N ALA A 85 -6.30 -0.86 -7.45
CA ALA A 85 -7.29 -1.46 -8.34
C ALA A 85 -8.32 -2.32 -7.57
N ALA A 86 -7.86 -3.14 -6.62
CA ALA A 86 -8.73 -3.92 -5.75
C ALA A 86 -9.63 -3.04 -4.88
N SER A 87 -9.12 -1.91 -4.39
CA SER A 87 -9.88 -0.93 -3.61
C SER A 87 -10.99 -0.26 -4.43
N LEU A 88 -10.68 0.12 -5.68
CA LEU A 88 -11.68 0.68 -6.60
C LEU A 88 -12.72 -0.37 -7.01
N TRP A 89 -12.30 -1.62 -7.22
CA TRP A 89 -13.23 -2.72 -7.45
C TRP A 89 -14.13 -2.95 -6.23
N LEU A 90 -13.58 -2.93 -5.01
CA LEU A 90 -14.36 -3.05 -3.79
C LEU A 90 -15.39 -1.90 -3.66
N ALA A 91 -14.99 -0.68 -3.99
CA ALA A 91 -15.83 0.52 -3.91
C ALA A 91 -16.97 0.55 -4.95
N PHE A 92 -16.72 0.08 -6.18
CA PHE A 92 -17.62 0.31 -7.32
C PHE A 92 -18.08 -0.95 -8.07
N GLY A 93 -17.43 -2.10 -7.86
CA GLY A 93 -17.63 -3.32 -8.64
C GLY A 93 -17.95 -4.59 -7.83
N ALA A 94 -17.68 -4.60 -6.52
CA ALA A 94 -17.90 -5.79 -5.68
C ALA A 94 -19.35 -5.99 -5.24
N GLY A 95 -20.24 -5.01 -5.48
CA GLY A 95 -21.65 -5.08 -5.08
C GLY A 95 -21.87 -5.02 -3.56
N LEU A 96 -20.88 -4.56 -2.80
CA LEU A 96 -21.00 -4.38 -1.35
C LEU A 96 -21.80 -3.11 -1.03
N SER A 97 -22.69 -3.22 -0.04
CA SER A 97 -23.41 -2.08 0.53
C SER A 97 -22.53 -1.32 1.52
N LEU A 98 -21.51 -0.62 1.01
CA LEU A 98 -20.64 0.21 1.83
C LEU A 98 -21.42 1.37 2.44
N THR A 99 -21.10 1.73 3.69
CA THR A 99 -21.56 2.99 4.26
C THR A 99 -20.81 4.17 3.62
N ALA A 100 -21.30 5.40 3.79
CA ALA A 100 -20.57 6.59 3.34
C ALA A 100 -19.17 6.69 3.98
N LEU A 101 -19.05 6.30 5.26
CA LEU A 101 -17.78 6.24 5.96
C LEU A 101 -16.86 5.14 5.37
N GLY A 102 -17.40 3.97 5.05
CA GLY A 102 -16.67 2.88 4.42
C GLY A 102 -16.14 3.23 3.05
N LEU A 103 -16.98 3.85 2.21
CA LEU A 103 -16.55 4.35 0.90
C LEU A 103 -15.44 5.41 1.05
N GLY A 104 -15.62 6.37 1.95
CA GLY A 104 -14.61 7.38 2.25
C GLY A 104 -13.29 6.77 2.72
N TRP A 105 -13.34 5.79 3.62
CA TRP A 105 -12.17 5.06 4.11
C TRP A 105 -11.43 4.35 2.97
N VAL A 106 -12.14 3.57 2.15
CA VAL A 106 -11.56 2.81 1.03
C VAL A 106 -10.89 3.75 0.03
N LEU A 107 -11.53 4.86 -0.33
CA LEU A 107 -10.98 5.82 -1.29
C LEU A 107 -9.79 6.60 -0.71
N ALA A 108 -9.84 6.99 0.56
CA ALA A 108 -8.76 7.72 1.21
C ALA A 108 -7.48 6.88 1.29
N GLN A 109 -7.58 5.61 1.73
CA GLN A 109 -6.41 4.73 1.75
C GLN A 109 -5.91 4.40 0.33
N ALA A 110 -6.81 4.22 -0.65
CA ALA A 110 -6.42 3.96 -2.04
C ALA A 110 -5.63 5.14 -2.64
N LEU A 111 -6.04 6.38 -2.35
CA LEU A 111 -5.31 7.56 -2.79
C LEU A 111 -3.91 7.63 -2.17
N MET A 112 -3.80 7.36 -0.87
CA MET A 112 -2.50 7.31 -0.19
C MET A 112 -1.57 6.26 -0.81
N VAL A 113 -2.08 5.03 -1.01
CA VAL A 113 -1.33 3.93 -1.62
C VAL A 113 -0.93 4.25 -3.05
N LEU A 114 -1.78 4.93 -3.82
CA LEU A 114 -1.45 5.37 -5.18
C LEU A 114 -0.26 6.34 -5.19
N VAL A 115 -0.23 7.31 -4.28
CA VAL A 115 0.88 8.26 -4.15
C VAL A 115 2.18 7.52 -3.79
N LEU A 116 2.12 6.57 -2.85
CA LEU A 116 3.27 5.74 -2.47
C LEU A 116 3.78 4.92 -3.66
N ALA A 117 2.87 4.23 -4.38
CA ALA A 117 3.20 3.42 -5.55
C ALA A 117 3.92 4.23 -6.64
N GLU A 118 3.44 5.45 -6.93
CA GLU A 118 4.08 6.34 -7.91
C GLU A 118 5.48 6.76 -7.49
N LEU A 119 5.68 7.09 -6.20
CA LEU A 119 6.99 7.47 -5.66
C LEU A 119 7.98 6.30 -5.68
N GLU A 120 7.53 5.09 -5.34
CA GLU A 120 8.33 3.86 -5.39
C GLU A 120 8.72 3.50 -6.81
N TRP A 121 7.77 3.54 -7.74
CA TRP A 121 7.99 3.27 -9.15
C TRP A 121 8.97 4.28 -9.76
N ALA A 122 8.85 5.57 -9.41
CA ALA A 122 9.79 6.61 -9.82
C ALA A 122 11.20 6.37 -9.26
N GLY A 123 11.32 6.00 -7.98
CA GLY A 123 12.60 5.66 -7.35
C GLY A 123 13.26 4.44 -7.99
N ALA A 124 12.49 3.39 -8.29
CA ALA A 124 13.01 2.16 -8.87
C ALA A 124 13.56 2.35 -10.28
N ARG A 125 12.91 3.15 -11.13
CA ARG A 125 13.42 3.47 -12.48
C ARG A 125 14.76 4.20 -12.45
N ARG A 126 14.96 5.10 -11.49
CA ARG A 126 16.23 5.82 -11.34
C ARG A 126 17.38 4.89 -10.97
N ALA A 127 17.15 3.98 -10.02
CA ALA A 127 18.16 3.01 -9.59
C ALA A 127 18.61 2.10 -10.75
N GLN A 128 17.69 1.72 -11.64
CA GLN A 128 18.02 0.95 -12.84
C GLN A 128 18.80 1.77 -13.88
N GLY A 129 18.42 3.02 -14.12
CA GLY A 129 19.14 3.90 -15.05
C GLY A 129 20.59 4.14 -14.63
N LEU A 130 20.88 4.20 -13.33
CA LEU A 130 22.26 4.30 -12.80
C LEU A 130 23.03 2.98 -12.92
N ALA A 131 22.37 1.83 -12.83
CA ALA A 131 23.03 0.53 -12.95
C ALA A 131 23.37 0.15 -14.41
N MET A 132 22.76 0.81 -15.39
CA MET A 132 22.99 0.60 -16.83
C MET A 132 23.92 1.64 -17.47
N ALA A 133 24.31 2.69 -16.74
CA ALA A 133 25.20 3.77 -17.19
C ALA A 133 26.64 3.51 -16.73
#